data_AF-A0A7S1CCT5-F1
#
_entry.id   AF-A0A7S1CCT5-F1
#
_cell.length_a   1.000
_cell.length_b   1.000
_cell.length_c   1.000
_cell.angle_alpha   90.00
_cell.angle_beta   90.00
_cell.angle_gamma   90.00
#
_symmetry.space_group_name_H-M   'P 1'
#
loop_
_entity.id
_entity.type
_entity.pdbx_description
1 polymer ?
#
loop_
_entity_poly.entity_id
_entity_poly.type
_entity_poly.pdbx_seq_one_letter_code
_entity_poly.pdbx_strand_id
1 'polypeptide(L)'
;QTWAGAFKQRCFDRETGKLNEADERLCGGWHKCAPTDFCGKHNVNPNEGVTSFDNIFWASNTIFQSITLEGWADVMYWAQDCTTPWVWPYFILLILFGAFILINLTLAVIMTKFRAAQDEQREREIFEAEEARRREGARK
;
A
#
# COMPACT_ATOMS: atom_id res chain seq x y z
N GLN A 1 0.46 -8.90 -13.81
CA GLN A 1 1.11 -9.35 -15.06
C GLN A 1 1.75 -8.18 -15.83
N THR A 2 1.19 -6.96 -15.79
CA THR A 2 1.69 -5.76 -16.51
C THR A 2 3.13 -5.32 -16.17
N TRP A 3 3.58 -5.45 -14.91
CA TRP A 3 4.92 -5.06 -14.46
C TRP A 3 5.81 -6.22 -13.99
N ALA A 4 5.43 -7.46 -14.32
CA ALA A 4 6.21 -8.63 -13.92
C ALA A 4 7.62 -8.57 -14.52
N GLY A 5 8.66 -8.55 -13.68
CA GLY A 5 10.06 -8.41 -14.11
C GLY A 5 10.47 -7.03 -14.63
N ALA A 6 9.54 -6.06 -14.73
CA ALA A 6 9.85 -4.72 -15.23
C ALA A 6 10.73 -3.94 -14.23
N PHE A 7 10.51 -4.13 -12.93
CA PHE A 7 11.23 -3.43 -11.86
C PHE A 7 12.72 -3.86 -11.75
N LYS A 8 13.16 -4.80 -12.57
CA LYS A 8 14.56 -5.23 -12.66
C LYS A 8 15.35 -4.53 -13.73
N GLN A 9 14.72 -3.77 -14.62
CA GLN A 9 15.44 -3.17 -15.74
C GLN A 9 16.35 -2.02 -15.24
N ARG A 10 17.62 -2.01 -15.65
CA ARG A 10 18.61 -0.98 -15.31
C ARG A 10 19.51 -0.70 -16.52
N CYS A 11 20.17 0.45 -16.50
CA CYS A 11 21.14 0.82 -17.51
C CYS A 11 22.50 0.20 -17.21
N PHE A 12 23.04 -0.49 -18.21
CA PHE A 12 24.37 -1.10 -18.17
C PHE A 12 25.24 -0.48 -19.24
N ASP A 13 26.48 -0.20 -18.90
CA ASP A 13 27.48 0.30 -19.83
C ASP A 13 27.80 -0.78 -20.89
N ARG A 14 27.86 -0.39 -22.16
CA ARG A 14 28.03 -1.35 -23.28
C ARG A 14 29.41 -2.02 -23.31
N GLU A 15 30.45 -1.35 -22.83
CA GLU A 15 31.82 -1.86 -22.93
C GLU A 15 32.17 -2.75 -21.74
N THR A 16 31.79 -2.33 -20.54
CA THR A 16 32.13 -3.00 -19.29
C THR A 16 31.06 -3.99 -18.82
N GLY A 17 29.81 -3.84 -19.29
CA GLY A 17 28.67 -4.64 -18.84
C GLY A 17 28.30 -4.40 -17.37
N LYS A 18 28.86 -3.37 -16.73
CA LYS A 18 28.56 -2.99 -15.35
C LYS A 18 27.35 -2.07 -15.30
N LEU A 19 26.69 -2.05 -14.14
CA LEU A 19 25.63 -1.09 -13.87
C LEU A 19 26.19 0.32 -13.96
N ASN A 20 25.44 1.22 -14.59
CA ASN A 20 25.79 2.63 -14.59
C ASN A 20 25.35 3.26 -13.26
N GLU A 21 26.31 3.52 -12.37
CA GLU A 21 26.05 4.15 -11.06
C GLU A 21 25.61 5.62 -11.19
N ALA A 22 25.83 6.27 -12.35
CA ALA A 22 25.33 7.63 -12.58
C ALA A 22 23.82 7.66 -12.91
N ASP A 23 23.23 6.53 -13.32
CA ASP A 23 21.80 6.42 -13.67
C ASP A 23 21.20 5.13 -13.08
N GLU A 24 20.85 5.20 -11.79
CA GLU A 24 20.22 4.08 -11.06
C GLU A 24 18.73 3.89 -11.39
N ARG A 25 18.16 4.71 -12.28
CA ARG A 25 16.75 4.66 -12.63
C ARG A 25 16.43 3.38 -13.40
N LEU A 26 15.14 3.04 -13.34
CA LEU A 26 14.60 1.94 -14.12
C LEU A 26 14.52 2.34 -15.60
N CYS A 27 14.78 1.41 -16.51
CA CYS A 27 14.69 1.66 -17.95
C CYS A 27 13.66 0.73 -18.62
N GLY A 28 13.35 0.98 -19.90
CA GLY A 28 12.58 0.05 -20.73
C GLY A 28 11.24 0.58 -21.24
N GLY A 29 10.83 1.78 -20.82
CA GLY A 29 9.65 2.46 -21.31
C GLY A 29 9.89 3.94 -21.50
N TRP A 30 9.42 4.75 -20.54
CA TRP A 30 9.59 6.20 -20.58
C TRP A 30 11.04 6.62 -20.39
N HIS A 31 11.75 6.00 -19.44
CA HIS A 31 13.17 6.28 -19.22
C HIS A 31 14.02 5.45 -20.18
N LYS A 32 14.94 6.15 -20.87
CA LYS A 32 15.88 5.57 -21.81
C LYS A 32 17.29 5.84 -21.31
N CYS A 33 18.12 4.81 -21.32
CA CYS A 33 19.53 4.90 -20.97
C CYS A 33 20.30 5.82 -21.92
N ALA A 34 21.47 6.27 -21.48
CA ALA A 34 22.39 7.02 -22.31
C ALA A 34 22.78 6.24 -23.60
N PRO A 35 23.23 6.93 -24.66
CA PRO A 35 23.62 6.27 -25.91
C PRO A 35 24.74 5.24 -25.77
N THR A 36 25.60 5.40 -24.77
CA THR A 36 26.72 4.50 -24.42
C THR A 36 26.25 3.23 -23.72
N ASP A 37 24.99 3.18 -23.31
CA ASP A 37 24.46 2.16 -22.42
C ASP A 37 23.39 1.33 -23.14
N PHE A 38 23.01 0.22 -22.52
CA PHE A 38 21.85 -0.57 -22.92
C PHE A 38 20.98 -0.89 -21.70
N CYS A 39 19.68 -1.04 -21.95
CA CYS A 39 18.74 -1.44 -20.91
C CYS A 39 18.76 -2.96 -20.74
N GLY A 40 19.10 -3.42 -19.54
CA GLY A 40 19.25 -4.85 -19.22
C GLY A 40 18.57 -5.22 -17.91
N LYS A 41 18.38 -6.52 -17.69
CA LYS A 41 17.74 -7.05 -16.48
C LYS A 41 18.76 -7.23 -15.36
N HIS A 42 18.58 -6.51 -14.26
CA HIS A 42 19.31 -6.69 -13.01
C HIS A 42 18.71 -7.81 -12.15
N ASN A 43 19.45 -8.26 -11.12
CA ASN A 43 19.05 -9.39 -10.29
C ASN A 43 18.11 -8.99 -9.14
N VAL A 44 18.16 -7.73 -8.70
CA VAL A 44 17.46 -7.23 -7.52
C VAL A 44 16.42 -6.17 -7.92
N ASN A 45 15.25 -6.19 -7.28
CA ASN A 45 14.22 -5.15 -7.44
C ASN A 45 14.52 -3.94 -6.52
N PRO A 46 13.89 -2.76 -6.71
CA PRO A 46 14.06 -1.63 -5.78
C PRO A 46 13.78 -2.01 -4.32
N ASN A 47 14.35 -1.23 -3.40
CA ASN A 47 14.24 -1.45 -1.95
C ASN A 47 14.66 -2.86 -1.53
N GLU A 48 15.87 -3.29 -1.92
CA GLU A 48 16.42 -4.62 -1.56
C GLU A 48 15.50 -5.79 -1.94
N GLY A 49 14.74 -5.66 -3.03
CA GLY A 49 13.83 -6.70 -3.49
C GLY A 49 12.40 -6.61 -2.95
N VAL A 50 12.12 -5.72 -1.98
CA VAL A 50 10.81 -5.61 -1.32
C VAL A 50 9.74 -5.09 -2.28
N THR A 51 10.09 -4.10 -3.10
CA THR A 51 9.16 -3.50 -4.05
C THR A 51 9.21 -4.26 -5.37
N SER A 52 8.30 -5.21 -5.55
CA SER A 52 8.31 -6.12 -6.69
C SER A 52 6.90 -6.52 -7.14
N PHE A 53 6.76 -6.68 -8.46
CA PHE A 53 5.56 -7.25 -9.09
C PHE A 53 5.81 -8.65 -9.69
N ASP A 54 6.89 -9.32 -9.28
CA ASP A 54 7.28 -10.63 -9.81
C ASP A 54 6.40 -11.77 -9.28
N ASN A 55 5.92 -11.65 -8.04
CA ASN A 55 5.12 -12.65 -7.35
C ASN A 55 3.88 -12.02 -6.73
N ILE A 56 2.81 -12.80 -6.54
CA ILE A 56 1.54 -12.29 -5.99
C ILE A 56 1.72 -11.69 -4.60
N PHE A 57 2.53 -12.31 -3.74
CA PHE A 57 2.78 -11.83 -2.39
C PHE A 57 3.47 -10.45 -2.39
N TRP A 58 4.61 -10.32 -3.07
CA TRP A 58 5.34 -9.05 -3.16
C TRP A 58 4.54 -7.95 -3.88
N ALA A 59 3.75 -8.34 -4.89
CA ALA A 59 2.83 -7.42 -5.55
C ALA A 59 1.77 -6.91 -4.57
N SER A 60 1.18 -7.80 -3.77
CA SER A 60 0.20 -7.40 -2.76
C SER A 60 0.80 -6.50 -1.67
N ASN A 61 2.05 -6.75 -1.26
CA ASN A 61 2.77 -5.88 -0.32
C ASN A 61 2.98 -4.48 -0.91
N THR A 62 3.43 -4.38 -2.16
CA THR A 62 3.65 -3.11 -2.86
C THR A 62 2.34 -2.32 -3.03
N ILE A 63 1.24 -3.01 -3.34
CA ILE A 63 -0.10 -2.41 -3.44
C ILE A 63 -0.58 -1.92 -2.07
N PHE A 64 -0.43 -2.74 -1.02
CA PHE A 64 -0.79 -2.37 0.34
C PHE A 64 -0.02 -1.11 0.78
N GLN A 65 1.30 -1.11 0.61
CA GLN A 65 2.16 0.04 0.85
C GLN A 65 1.66 1.30 0.12
N SER A 66 1.31 1.15 -1.17
CA SER A 66 0.81 2.25 -1.99
C SER A 66 -0.53 2.80 -1.47
N ILE A 67 -1.46 1.94 -1.04
CA ILE A 67 -2.76 2.34 -0.46
C ILE A 67 -2.55 3.07 0.88
N THR A 68 -1.53 2.71 1.65
CA THR A 68 -1.17 3.40 2.90
C THR A 68 -0.48 4.75 2.69
N LEU A 69 -0.34 5.20 1.44
CA LEU A 69 0.32 6.46 1.06
C LEU A 69 1.80 6.55 1.45
N GLU A 70 2.46 5.41 1.63
CA GLU A 70 3.88 5.33 1.97
C GLU A 70 4.66 4.90 0.73
N GLY A 71 5.66 5.67 0.30
CA GLY A 71 6.49 5.36 -0.88
C GLY A 71 5.74 5.23 -2.23
N TRP A 72 4.44 5.53 -2.28
CA TRP A 72 3.57 5.25 -3.44
C TRP A 72 3.98 6.02 -4.71
N ALA A 73 4.46 7.25 -4.54
CA ALA A 73 4.91 8.09 -5.64
C ALA A 73 6.16 7.49 -6.29
N ASP A 74 7.09 6.95 -5.50
CA ASP A 74 8.30 6.28 -6.00
C ASP A 74 7.93 5.04 -6.80
N VAL A 75 7.00 4.21 -6.30
CA VAL A 75 6.48 3.05 -7.04
C VAL A 75 5.84 3.47 -8.36
N MET A 76 5.08 4.57 -8.36
CA MET A 76 4.47 5.11 -9.58
C MET A 76 5.54 5.60 -10.57
N TYR A 77 6.55 6.34 -10.09
CA TYR A 77 7.64 6.82 -10.95
C TYR A 77 8.47 5.66 -11.52
N TRP A 78 8.71 4.62 -10.73
CA TRP A 78 9.34 3.39 -11.19
C TRP A 78 8.53 2.68 -12.27
N ALA A 79 7.20 2.57 -12.08
CA ALA A 79 6.31 2.01 -13.10
C ALA A 79 6.29 2.87 -14.37
N GLN A 80 6.33 4.20 -14.23
CA GLN A 80 6.37 5.15 -15.33
C GLN A 80 7.64 4.96 -16.17
N ASP A 81 8.79 4.96 -15.51
CA ASP A 81 10.10 4.82 -16.14
C ASP A 81 10.22 3.50 -16.94
N CYS A 82 9.64 2.41 -16.42
CA CYS A 82 9.60 1.11 -17.08
C CYS A 82 8.61 1.01 -18.25
N THR A 83 7.56 1.84 -18.29
CA THR A 83 6.43 1.63 -19.23
C THR A 83 6.03 2.89 -19.99
N THR A 84 5.27 3.78 -19.38
CA THR A 84 4.68 4.95 -20.02
C THR A 84 4.36 6.03 -18.98
N PRO A 85 4.41 7.32 -19.33
CA PRO A 85 4.01 8.40 -18.42
C PRO A 85 2.54 8.35 -18.03
N TRP A 86 1.70 7.60 -18.74
CA TRP A 86 0.26 7.50 -18.49
C TRP A 86 -0.14 6.50 -17.38
N VAL A 87 0.81 6.05 -16.55
CA VAL A 87 0.51 5.15 -15.42
C VAL A 87 -0.07 5.87 -14.19
N TRP A 88 0.14 7.17 -14.05
CA TRP A 88 -0.31 7.91 -12.86
C TRP A 88 -1.83 7.81 -12.58
N PRO A 89 -2.75 7.84 -13.57
CA PRO A 89 -4.18 7.74 -13.28
C PRO A 89 -4.55 6.37 -12.68
N TYR A 90 -3.85 5.30 -13.06
CA TYR A 90 -4.05 3.98 -12.48
C TYR A 90 -3.71 3.96 -10.99
N PHE A 91 -2.58 4.56 -10.60
CA PHE A 91 -2.18 4.62 -9.19
C PHE A 91 -3.14 5.49 -8.35
N ILE A 92 -3.60 6.62 -8.90
CA ILE A 92 -4.60 7.46 -8.22
C ILE A 92 -5.90 6.68 -7.99
N LEU A 93 -6.43 6.00 -9.02
CA LEU A 93 -7.63 5.19 -8.87
C LEU A 93 -7.43 4.05 -7.86
N LEU A 94 -6.30 3.33 -7.93
CA LEU A 94 -5.97 2.26 -6.99
C LEU A 94 -5.96 2.75 -5.54
N ILE A 95 -5.37 3.91 -5.28
CA ILE A 95 -5.32 4.52 -3.94
C ILE A 95 -6.72 4.93 -3.49
N LEU A 96 -7.51 5.59 -4.35
CA LEU A 96 -8.87 6.03 -3.99
C LEU A 96 -9.78 4.84 -3.67
N PHE A 97 -9.78 3.81 -4.52
CA PHE A 97 -10.57 2.60 -4.28
C PHE A 97 -10.07 1.83 -3.06
N GLY A 98 -8.75 1.69 -2.88
CA GLY A 98 -8.15 1.03 -1.72
C GLY A 98 -8.47 1.74 -0.42
N ALA A 99 -8.31 3.06 -0.38
CA ALA A 99 -8.62 3.89 0.79
C ALA A 99 -10.12 3.84 1.13
N PHE A 100 -11.00 3.87 0.12
CA PHE A 100 -12.44 3.71 0.34
C PHE A 100 -12.76 2.39 1.04
N ILE A 101 -12.17 1.27 0.59
CA ILE A 101 -12.37 -0.05 1.22
C ILE A 101 -11.82 -0.03 2.65
N LEU A 102 -10.62 0.49 2.88
CA LEU A 102 -10.00 0.55 4.21
C LEU A 102 -10.81 1.39 5.20
N ILE A 103 -11.29 2.56 4.77
CA ILE A 103 -12.11 3.44 5.61
C ILE A 103 -13.41 2.75 5.99
N ASN A 104 -14.10 2.12 5.03
CA ASN A 104 -15.34 1.40 5.31
C ASN A 104 -15.15 0.21 6.25
N LEU A 105 -14.06 -0.55 6.07
CA LEU A 105 -13.71 -1.66 6.95
C LEU A 105 -13.40 -1.17 8.38
N THR A 106 -12.60 -0.11 8.48
CA THR A 106 -12.23 0.48 9.78
C THR A 106 -13.44 1.06 10.50
N LEU A 107 -14.30 1.78 9.77
CA LEU A 107 -15.54 2.33 10.30
C LEU A 107 -16.47 1.22 10.81
N ALA A 108 -16.64 0.15 10.06
CA ALA A 108 -17.46 -0.99 10.48
C ALA A 108 -16.95 -1.59 11.80
N VAL A 109 -15.63 -1.81 11.92
CA VAL A 109 -15.02 -2.35 13.14
C VAL A 109 -15.19 -1.39 14.33
N ILE A 110 -14.90 -0.11 14.15
CA ILE A 110 -15.08 0.91 15.20
C ILE A 110 -16.53 0.94 15.65
N MET A 111 -17.48 0.94 14.72
CA MET A 111 -18.91 0.94 15.03
C MET A 111 -19.34 -0.31 15.81
N THR A 112 -18.86 -1.50 15.44
CA THR A 112 -19.16 -2.72 16.20
C THR A 112 -18.63 -2.66 17.62
N LYS A 113 -17.40 -2.16 17.82
CA LYS A 113 -16.82 -2.01 19.16
C LYS A 113 -17.50 -0.94 19.99
N PHE A 114 -17.84 0.19 19.37
CA PHE A 114 -18.56 1.27 20.01
C PHE A 114 -19.96 0.85 20.47
N ARG A 115 -20.70 0.12 19.63
CA ARG A 115 -22.02 -0.43 20.00
C ARG A 115 -21.92 -1.41 21.16
N ALA A 116 -20.97 -2.34 21.12
CA ALA A 116 -20.75 -3.28 22.22
C ALA A 116 -20.44 -2.56 23.54
N ALA A 117 -19.61 -1.52 23.51
CA ALA A 117 -19.32 -0.71 24.70
C ALA A 117 -20.53 0.08 25.21
N GLN A 118 -21.36 0.63 24.30
CA GLN A 118 -22.60 1.32 24.68
C GLN A 118 -23.63 0.38 25.32
N ASP A 119 -23.77 -0.83 24.78
CA ASP A 119 -24.69 -1.83 25.31
C ASP A 119 -24.25 -2.26 26.73
N GLU A 120 -22.96 -2.51 26.95
CA GLU A 120 -22.42 -2.83 28.28
C GLU A 120 -22.64 -1.69 29.28
N GLN A 121 -22.42 -0.44 28.86
CA GLN A 121 -22.68 0.72 29.72
C GLN A 121 -24.17 0.83 30.07
N ARG A 122 -25.07 0.64 29.09
CA ARG A 122 -26.51 0.68 29.32
C ARG A 122 -26.97 -0.42 30.28
N GLU A 123 -26.44 -1.63 30.15
CA GLU A 123 -26.75 -2.73 31.07
C GLU A 123 -26.33 -2.41 32.51
N ARG A 124 -25.14 -1.80 32.69
CA ARG A 124 -24.68 -1.33 34.01
C ARG A 124 -25.60 -0.26 34.59
N GLU A 125 -26.00 0.73 33.79
CA GLU A 125 -26.93 1.78 34.23
C GLU A 125 -28.30 1.21 34.64
N ILE A 126 -28.82 0.22 33.90
CA ILE A 126 -30.07 -0.46 34.25
C ILE A 126 -29.92 -1.24 35.57
N PHE A 127 -28.84 -1.99 35.73
CA PHE A 127 -28.57 -2.75 36.95
C PHE A 127 -28.46 -1.85 38.18
N GLU A 128 -27.74 -0.74 38.07
CA GLU A 128 -27.61 0.26 39.14
C GLU A 128 -28.98 0.90 39.50
N ALA A 129 -29.79 1.21 38.49
CA ALA A 129 -31.13 1.75 38.70
C ALA A 129 -32.07 0.73 39.38
N GLU A 130 -31.98 -0.55 39.03
CA GLU A 130 -32.74 -1.62 39.68
C GLU A 130 -32.33 -1.81 41.14
N GLU A 131 -31.03 -1.81 41.44
CA GLU A 131 -30.53 -1.89 42.81
C GLU A 131 -31.00 -0.71 43.66
N ALA A 132 -30.94 0.52 43.14
CA ALA A 132 -31.41 1.71 43.83
C ALA A 132 -32.90 1.58 44.21
N ARG A 133 -33.74 1.13 43.26
CA ARG A 133 -35.17 0.89 43.50
C ARG A 133 -35.42 -0.19 44.56
N ARG A 134 -34.66 -1.30 44.54
CA ARG A 134 -34.77 -2.36 45.56
C ARG A 134 -34.42 -1.85 46.95
N ARG A 135 -33.36 -1.04 47.08
CA ARG A 135 -32.94 -0.44 48.36
C ARG A 135 -33.98 0.54 48.90
N GLU A 136 -34.62 1.34 48.04
CA GLU A 136 -35.70 2.24 48.45
C GLU A 136 -36.96 1.49 48.92
N GLY A 137 -37.33 0.40 48.22
CA GLY A 137 -38.45 -0.45 48.61
C GLY A 137 -38.26 -1.13 49.97
N ALA A 138 -37.04 -1.53 50.31
CA ALA A 138 -36.74 -2.13 51.62
C ALA A 138 -36.74 -1.14 52.79
N ARG A 139 -36.75 0.18 52.52
CA ARG A 139 -36.72 1.24 53.54
C ARG A 139 -38.13 1.72 53.94
N LYS A 140 -39.16 1.39 53.17
CA LYS A 140 -40.57 1.67 53.47
C LYS A 140 -41.21 0.50 54.19
#